data_AF-A0A812PT00-F1
#
_entry.id   AF-A0A812PT00-F1
#
_cell.length_a   1.000
_cell.length_b   1.000
_cell.length_c   1.000
_cell.angle_alpha   90.00
_cell.angle_beta   90.00
_cell.angle_gamma   90.00
#
_symmetry.space_group_name_H-M   'P 1'
#
loop_
_entity.id
_entity.type
_entity.pdbx_description
1 polymer ?
#
loop_
_entity_poly.entity_id
_entity_poly.type
_entity_poly.pdbx_seq_one_letter_code
_entity_poly.pdbx_strand_id
1 'polypeptide(L)'
;MAHATKRPASPGEDADEDATDRKVLRKGSSWQTFSSSDPLYALMGEVQEKKVVSEDGQVNQERLGRCLQILVMEQAAQKPKDWIEFWAAMNIPVECQSSVLSEIVAFCLSVPPVGGLGAVLAELIKGHRVKTRAVEQAVEQAMAGGQDTGGVLRQMLFSIYPKGPDSDWGWSRVGWSWQEWWKIVERTIGCLDNLAAFDELGLLLERLESEGKPLAQQQIWSEARLAKVRESLCKFADVAAVDAEFRGVALSDPQGKPVEFVRELVQASFMTGDGEYADGMSEAQLGELLNKCCEAQLEFARSLTQDPTVTLQSAFSKLQEIVQQVLQTPPEDGDLVGTAGRWLLARQLQSVAEDAAHVAAKEEKLEACRLIGSPQFHACGSCSRFEEADVEADESTTVDPTDQEFDSEALGACECR
;
A
#
# COMPACT_ATOMS: atom_id res chain seq x y z
N MET A 1 -33.30 33.49 -31.40
CA MET A 1 -34.76 33.46 -31.21
C MET A 1 -35.03 32.96 -29.80
N ALA A 2 -35.41 33.86 -28.90
CA ALA A 2 -35.60 33.56 -27.48
C ALA A 2 -37.06 33.13 -27.23
N HIS A 3 -37.27 31.90 -26.78
CA HIS A 3 -38.59 31.43 -26.35
C HIS A 3 -38.83 31.86 -24.90
N ALA A 4 -39.80 32.76 -24.72
CA ALA A 4 -40.33 33.18 -23.42
C ALA A 4 -41.26 32.09 -22.87
N THR A 5 -40.88 31.46 -21.77
CA THR A 5 -41.70 30.49 -21.03
C THR A 5 -42.59 31.20 -19.99
N LYS A 6 -43.90 31.03 -20.16
CA LYS A 6 -44.98 31.52 -19.30
C LYS A 6 -44.98 30.75 -17.96
N ARG A 7 -45.01 31.46 -16.82
CA ARG A 7 -45.21 30.85 -15.49
C ARG A 7 -46.67 30.39 -15.31
N PRO A 8 -46.92 29.18 -14.76
CA PRO A 8 -48.25 28.76 -14.36
C PRO A 8 -48.69 29.45 -13.05
N ALA A 9 -50.00 29.65 -12.93
CA ALA A 9 -50.66 30.35 -11.84
C ALA A 9 -50.63 29.57 -10.52
N SER A 10 -50.48 30.32 -9.41
CA SER A 10 -50.58 29.81 -8.04
C SER A 10 -52.02 29.37 -7.71
N PRO A 11 -52.23 28.20 -7.08
CA PRO A 11 -53.53 27.82 -6.55
C PRO A 11 -53.85 28.61 -5.27
N GLY A 12 -55.10 29.03 -5.16
CA GLY A 12 -55.62 29.84 -4.06
C GLY A 12 -55.56 29.15 -2.70
N GLU A 13 -55.25 29.99 -1.71
CA GLU A 13 -55.51 29.81 -0.30
C GLU A 13 -57.04 29.82 -0.10
N ASP A 14 -57.61 28.78 0.50
CA ASP A 14 -58.86 28.80 1.27
C ASP A 14 -59.22 27.36 1.68
N ALA A 15 -58.92 26.97 2.92
CA ALA A 15 -59.66 25.96 3.71
C ALA A 15 -59.00 25.81 5.09
N ASP A 16 -59.43 26.66 6.02
CA ASP A 16 -59.34 26.44 7.45
C ASP A 16 -60.25 25.27 7.90
N GLU A 17 -59.89 24.69 9.06
CA GLU A 17 -60.70 23.81 9.91
C GLU A 17 -60.87 22.33 9.51
N ASP A 18 -59.92 21.48 9.94
CA ASP A 18 -60.28 20.31 10.77
C ASP A 18 -59.07 19.83 11.59
N ALA A 19 -59.00 20.29 12.84
CA ALA A 19 -57.99 19.91 13.83
C ALA A 19 -58.34 18.55 14.45
N THR A 20 -58.38 17.49 13.63
CA THR A 20 -58.45 16.12 14.13
C THR A 20 -57.05 15.65 14.51
N ASP A 21 -56.88 15.46 15.82
CA ASP A 21 -55.90 14.64 16.55
C ASP A 21 -55.00 13.73 15.67
N ARG A 22 -54.07 14.35 14.94
CA ARG A 22 -52.97 13.66 14.28
C ARG A 22 -52.07 13.20 15.42
N LYS A 23 -52.36 12.02 15.96
CA LYS A 23 -51.36 11.18 16.61
C LYS A 23 -50.16 11.21 15.69
N VAL A 24 -49.17 12.01 16.06
CA VAL A 24 -47.82 11.94 15.52
C VAL A 24 -47.42 10.52 15.86
N LEU A 25 -47.68 9.61 14.93
CA LEU A 25 -47.07 8.31 14.88
C LEU A 25 -45.59 8.64 14.89
N ARG A 26 -45.00 8.68 16.10
CA ARG A 26 -43.57 8.68 16.29
C ARG A 26 -43.13 7.57 15.36
N LYS A 27 -42.42 7.96 14.31
CA LYS A 27 -41.92 7.11 13.24
C LYS A 27 -40.87 6.23 13.92
N GLY A 28 -41.37 5.31 14.73
CA GLY A 28 -40.63 4.67 15.81
C GLY A 28 -39.86 3.55 15.18
N SER A 29 -38.54 3.61 15.32
CA SER A 29 -37.53 2.55 15.22
C SER A 29 -37.83 1.37 14.29
N SER A 30 -38.58 1.57 13.21
CA SER A 30 -39.06 0.50 12.32
C SER A 30 -37.91 -0.10 11.53
N TRP A 31 -36.78 0.59 11.47
CA TRP A 31 -35.53 0.09 10.91
C TRP A 31 -34.98 -1.12 11.70
N GLN A 32 -35.28 -1.24 13.00
CA GLN A 32 -34.75 -2.33 13.85
C GLN A 32 -35.22 -3.71 13.39
N THR A 33 -36.43 -3.82 12.84
CA THR A 33 -36.96 -5.10 12.35
C THR A 33 -36.20 -5.64 11.14
N PHE A 34 -35.40 -4.79 10.48
CA PHE A 34 -34.61 -5.17 9.30
C PHE A 34 -33.17 -5.57 9.64
N SER A 35 -32.73 -5.50 10.91
CA SER A 35 -31.34 -5.75 11.30
C SER A 35 -30.81 -7.11 10.82
N SER A 36 -31.68 -8.11 10.69
CA SER A 36 -31.31 -9.45 10.21
C SER A 36 -31.52 -9.67 8.71
N SER A 37 -32.39 -8.90 8.05
CA SER A 37 -32.72 -9.12 6.63
C SER A 37 -32.04 -8.11 5.70
N ASP A 38 -31.84 -6.88 6.16
CA ASP A 38 -31.18 -5.78 5.46
C ASP A 38 -30.38 -4.95 6.47
N PRO A 39 -29.17 -5.40 6.84
CA PRO A 39 -28.36 -4.75 7.87
C PRO A 39 -27.95 -3.33 7.46
N LEU A 40 -27.78 -3.06 6.17
CA LEU A 40 -27.45 -1.72 5.67
C LEU A 40 -28.61 -0.75 5.89
N TYR A 41 -29.84 -1.14 5.53
CA TYR A 41 -31.02 -0.31 5.76
C TYR A 41 -31.25 -0.04 7.25
N ALA A 42 -31.10 -1.08 8.10
CA ALA A 42 -31.20 -0.94 9.55
C ALA A 42 -30.16 0.06 10.09
N LEU A 43 -28.90 -0.05 9.64
CA LEU A 43 -27.81 0.83 10.04
C LEU A 43 -28.02 2.28 9.58
N MET A 44 -28.53 2.49 8.35
CA MET A 44 -28.91 3.81 7.85
C MET A 44 -30.02 4.46 8.69
N GLY A 45 -31.01 3.67 9.12
CA GLY A 45 -32.04 4.13 10.04
C GLY A 45 -31.47 4.50 11.41
N GLU A 46 -30.57 3.67 11.96
CA GLU A 46 -29.89 3.96 13.22
C GLU A 46 -29.11 5.28 13.13
N VAL A 47 -28.30 5.48 12.10
CA VAL A 47 -27.41 6.65 12.01
C VAL A 47 -28.15 7.97 11.78
N GLN A 48 -29.33 7.92 11.19
CA GLN A 48 -30.21 9.09 11.04
C GLN A 48 -30.83 9.52 12.37
N GLU A 49 -31.23 8.56 13.21
CA GLU A 49 -31.77 8.81 14.55
C GLU A 49 -30.65 9.19 15.53
N LYS A 50 -29.49 8.56 15.36
CA LYS A 50 -28.31 8.66 16.20
C LYS A 50 -27.12 9.16 15.36
N LYS A 51 -27.04 10.48 15.19
CA LYS A 51 -25.99 11.12 14.37
C LYS A 51 -24.57 10.72 14.80
N VAL A 52 -23.67 10.57 13.83
CA VAL A 52 -22.23 10.35 14.05
C VAL A 52 -21.53 11.63 14.49
N VAL A 53 -21.98 12.78 13.98
CA VAL A 53 -21.43 14.09 14.33
C VAL A 53 -22.41 14.78 15.29
N SER A 54 -21.91 15.23 16.43
CA SER A 54 -22.71 16.01 17.40
C SER A 54 -23.07 17.39 16.85
N GLU A 55 -23.97 18.10 17.51
CA GLU A 55 -24.30 19.48 17.15
C GLU A 55 -23.11 20.44 17.29
N ASP A 56 -22.14 20.10 18.15
CA ASP A 56 -20.89 20.82 18.34
C ASP A 56 -19.80 20.45 17.31
N GLY A 57 -20.13 19.64 16.30
CA GLY A 57 -19.20 19.22 15.25
C GLY A 57 -18.19 18.15 15.67
N GLN A 58 -18.39 17.50 16.83
CA GLN A 58 -17.51 16.44 17.31
C GLN A 58 -17.91 15.09 16.74
N VAL A 59 -16.93 14.29 16.30
CA VAL A 59 -17.16 12.94 15.81
C VAL A 59 -17.34 11.99 17.00
N ASN A 60 -18.47 11.30 17.06
CA ASN A 60 -18.68 10.21 18.00
C ASN A 60 -17.98 8.95 17.48
N GLN A 61 -16.71 8.78 17.88
CA GLN A 61 -15.83 7.70 17.45
C GLN A 61 -16.39 6.30 17.78
N GLU A 62 -16.96 6.10 18.96
CA GLU A 62 -17.55 4.82 19.37
C GLU A 62 -18.68 4.41 18.40
N ARG A 63 -19.55 5.35 18.07
CA ARG A 63 -20.65 5.12 17.14
C ARG A 63 -20.15 4.85 15.73
N LEU A 64 -19.20 5.66 15.25
CA LEU A 64 -18.61 5.46 13.92
C LEU A 64 -17.92 4.10 13.83
N GLY A 65 -17.13 3.73 14.83
CA GLY A 65 -16.45 2.43 14.90
C GLY A 65 -17.43 1.27 14.83
N ARG A 66 -18.56 1.34 15.57
CA ARG A 66 -19.63 0.33 15.46
C ARG A 66 -20.25 0.27 14.06
N CYS A 67 -20.52 1.41 13.44
CA CYS A 67 -21.02 1.44 12.06
C CYS A 67 -20.03 0.79 11.09
N LEU A 68 -18.73 1.07 11.25
CA LEU A 68 -17.68 0.53 10.39
C LEU A 68 -17.48 -0.96 10.58
N GLN A 69 -17.61 -1.47 11.80
CA GLN A 69 -17.61 -2.91 12.05
C GLN A 69 -18.71 -3.61 11.23
N ILE A 70 -19.93 -3.07 11.25
CA ILE A 70 -21.06 -3.65 10.50
C ILE A 70 -20.85 -3.50 8.97
N LEU A 71 -20.39 -2.34 8.51
CA LEU A 71 -20.18 -2.09 7.08
C LEU A 71 -19.06 -2.94 6.49
N VAL A 72 -17.94 -3.04 7.20
CA VAL A 72 -16.67 -3.57 6.69
C VAL A 72 -16.48 -5.03 7.11
N MET A 73 -16.67 -5.36 8.39
CA MET A 73 -16.44 -6.72 8.92
C MET A 73 -17.63 -7.63 8.69
N GLU A 74 -18.86 -7.12 8.87
CA GLU A 74 -20.09 -7.89 8.60
C GLU A 74 -20.55 -7.75 7.13
N GLN A 75 -19.81 -6.99 6.31
CA GLN A 75 -20.06 -6.80 4.88
C GLN A 75 -21.48 -6.31 4.55
N ALA A 76 -22.05 -5.46 5.41
CA ALA A 76 -23.36 -4.86 5.14
C ALA A 76 -23.35 -4.00 3.86
N ALA A 77 -22.22 -3.37 3.54
CA ALA A 77 -22.02 -2.65 2.27
C ALA A 77 -21.18 -3.51 1.32
N GLN A 78 -21.81 -4.02 0.25
CA GLN A 78 -21.17 -4.95 -0.69
C GLN A 78 -20.60 -4.24 -1.92
N LYS A 79 -21.12 -3.05 -2.23
CA LYS A 79 -20.74 -2.28 -3.43
C LYS A 79 -20.36 -0.86 -3.04
N PRO A 80 -19.48 -0.20 -3.80
CA PRO A 80 -19.13 1.21 -3.56
C PRO A 80 -20.34 2.17 -3.49
N LYS A 81 -21.44 1.85 -4.18
CA LYS A 81 -22.69 2.64 -4.13
C LYS A 81 -23.39 2.59 -2.77
N ASP A 82 -23.30 1.47 -2.06
CA ASP A 82 -23.91 1.28 -0.74
C ASP A 82 -23.29 2.28 0.26
N TRP A 83 -21.99 2.54 0.13
CA TRP A 83 -21.28 3.56 0.90
C TRP A 83 -21.75 4.99 0.61
N ILE A 84 -22.17 5.29 -0.63
CA ILE A 84 -22.74 6.60 -0.98
C ILE A 84 -24.07 6.81 -0.25
N GLU A 85 -24.90 5.78 -0.19
CA GLU A 85 -26.21 5.80 0.49
C GLU A 85 -26.02 5.93 2.01
N PHE A 86 -25.11 5.14 2.57
CA PHE A 86 -24.74 5.25 3.98
C PHE A 86 -24.16 6.62 4.33
N TRP A 87 -23.24 7.15 3.51
CA TRP A 87 -22.70 8.50 3.70
C TRP A 87 -23.77 9.58 3.70
N ALA A 88 -24.75 9.48 2.78
CA ALA A 88 -25.88 10.39 2.75
C ALA A 88 -26.75 10.28 4.01
N ALA A 89 -26.95 9.06 4.54
CA ALA A 89 -27.70 8.84 5.78
C ALA A 89 -27.02 9.44 7.01
N MET A 90 -25.68 9.46 7.06
CA MET A 90 -24.93 10.07 8.17
C MET A 90 -25.12 11.59 8.28
N ASN A 91 -25.51 12.25 7.18
CA ASN A 91 -25.73 13.71 7.11
C ASN A 91 -24.56 14.54 7.69
N ILE A 92 -23.33 14.20 7.28
CA ILE A 92 -22.10 14.79 7.81
C ILE A 92 -21.94 16.24 7.32
N PRO A 93 -21.76 17.21 8.23
CA PRO A 93 -21.43 18.59 7.86
C PRO A 93 -20.12 18.68 7.08
N VAL A 94 -20.01 19.65 6.16
CA VAL A 94 -18.88 19.76 5.21
C VAL A 94 -17.54 19.91 5.94
N GLU A 95 -17.55 20.69 7.02
CA GLU A 95 -16.44 20.96 7.92
C GLU A 95 -15.95 19.73 8.70
N CYS A 96 -16.78 18.71 8.87
CA CYS A 96 -16.44 17.47 9.58
C CYS A 96 -16.06 16.32 8.62
N GLN A 97 -16.12 16.53 7.29
CA GLN A 97 -15.92 15.45 6.32
C GLN A 97 -14.53 14.81 6.41
N SER A 98 -13.47 15.61 6.58
CA SER A 98 -12.10 15.11 6.68
C SER A 98 -11.89 14.30 7.96
N SER A 99 -12.37 14.78 9.11
CA SER A 99 -12.27 14.04 10.38
C SER A 99 -13.00 12.70 10.33
N VAL A 100 -14.24 12.67 9.83
CA VAL A 100 -14.98 11.40 9.69
C VAL A 100 -14.28 10.47 8.70
N LEU A 101 -13.81 10.97 7.56
CA LEU A 101 -13.07 10.15 6.60
C LEU A 101 -11.75 9.62 7.17
N SER A 102 -11.03 10.40 7.97
CA SER A 102 -9.77 9.96 8.58
C SER A 102 -9.99 8.75 9.47
N GLU A 103 -11.05 8.75 10.28
CA GLU A 103 -11.44 7.61 11.12
C GLU A 103 -11.82 6.39 10.27
N ILE A 104 -12.53 6.60 9.16
CA ILE A 104 -12.90 5.51 8.22
C ILE A 104 -11.65 4.89 7.59
N VAL A 105 -10.72 5.72 7.10
CA VAL A 105 -9.47 5.25 6.48
C VAL A 105 -8.62 4.52 7.51
N ALA A 106 -8.41 5.10 8.69
CA ALA A 106 -7.65 4.48 9.77
C ALA A 106 -8.24 3.12 10.19
N PHE A 107 -9.57 3.04 10.36
CA PHE A 107 -10.24 1.78 10.67
C PHE A 107 -9.98 0.73 9.58
N CYS A 108 -10.17 1.08 8.31
CA CYS A 108 -9.98 0.15 7.19
C CYS A 108 -8.52 -0.30 7.00
N LEU A 109 -7.54 0.51 7.40
CA LEU A 109 -6.12 0.13 7.42
C LEU A 109 -5.79 -0.82 8.57
N SER A 110 -6.52 -0.74 9.69
CA SER A 110 -6.30 -1.57 10.88
C SER A 110 -6.90 -2.98 10.79
N VAL A 111 -7.82 -3.20 9.85
CA VAL A 111 -8.46 -4.49 9.63
C VAL A 111 -7.85 -5.19 8.41
N PRO A 112 -7.89 -6.53 8.32
CA PRO A 112 -7.44 -7.25 7.13
C PRO A 112 -8.04 -6.63 5.87
N PRO A 113 -7.26 -6.52 4.78
CA PRO A 113 -7.60 -5.67 3.64
C PRO A 113 -8.97 -6.05 3.09
N VAL A 114 -9.95 -5.19 3.38
CA VAL A 114 -11.27 -5.27 2.78
C VAL A 114 -11.17 -4.53 1.47
N GLY A 115 -10.93 -5.28 0.40
CA GLY A 115 -10.75 -4.71 -0.93
C GLY A 115 -11.88 -3.72 -1.26
N GLY A 116 -11.53 -2.56 -1.80
CA GLY A 116 -12.50 -1.60 -2.30
C GLY A 116 -12.60 -0.26 -1.57
N LEU A 117 -11.88 -0.01 -0.46
CA LEU A 117 -11.89 1.33 0.15
C LEU A 117 -11.48 2.42 -0.85
N GLY A 118 -10.44 2.19 -1.66
CA GLY A 118 -10.03 3.16 -2.67
C GLY A 118 -11.13 3.42 -3.69
N ALA A 119 -11.90 2.40 -4.07
CA ALA A 119 -13.06 2.53 -4.94
C ALA A 119 -14.22 3.31 -4.26
N VAL A 120 -14.45 3.08 -2.96
CA VAL A 120 -15.43 3.83 -2.15
C VAL A 120 -15.07 5.32 -2.10
N LEU A 121 -13.82 5.66 -1.77
CA LEU A 121 -13.34 7.05 -1.75
C LEU A 121 -13.52 7.72 -3.12
N ALA A 122 -13.17 7.01 -4.19
CA ALA A 122 -13.37 7.49 -5.54
C ALA A 122 -14.85 7.72 -5.88
N GLU A 123 -15.75 6.81 -5.51
CA GLU A 123 -17.20 6.99 -5.70
C GLU A 123 -17.77 8.17 -4.90
N LEU A 124 -17.30 8.39 -3.67
CA LEU A 124 -17.70 9.55 -2.87
C LEU A 124 -17.29 10.88 -3.53
N ILE A 125 -16.10 10.94 -4.12
CA ILE A 125 -15.62 12.10 -4.89
C ILE A 125 -16.45 12.27 -6.18
N LYS A 126 -16.63 11.19 -6.95
CA LYS A 126 -17.36 11.20 -8.23
C LYS A 126 -18.82 11.58 -8.05
N GLY A 127 -19.46 11.08 -6.98
CA GLY A 127 -20.83 11.41 -6.58
C GLY A 127 -20.97 12.78 -5.90
N HIS A 128 -19.89 13.57 -5.81
CA HIS A 128 -19.87 14.87 -5.14
C HIS A 128 -20.40 14.86 -3.71
N ARG A 129 -20.27 13.72 -3.02
CA ARG A 129 -20.69 13.57 -1.62
C ARG A 129 -19.66 14.17 -0.67
N VAL A 130 -18.39 14.14 -1.08
CA VAL A 130 -17.27 14.68 -0.31
C VAL A 130 -16.44 15.62 -1.19
N LYS A 131 -15.90 16.66 -0.58
CA LYS A 131 -14.89 17.51 -1.21
C LYS A 131 -13.60 16.71 -1.37
N THR A 132 -12.97 16.79 -2.55
CA THR A 132 -11.65 16.19 -2.80
C THR A 132 -10.62 16.59 -1.75
N ARG A 133 -10.62 17.86 -1.31
CA ARG A 133 -9.71 18.35 -0.27
C ARG A 133 -9.89 17.66 1.08
N ALA A 134 -11.12 17.27 1.42
CA ALA A 134 -11.38 16.54 2.66
C ALA A 134 -10.83 15.09 2.58
N VAL A 135 -10.88 14.47 1.40
CA VAL A 135 -10.24 13.16 1.16
C VAL A 135 -8.72 13.26 1.25
N GLU A 136 -8.11 14.26 0.60
CA GLU A 136 -6.66 14.50 0.70
C GLU A 136 -6.21 14.63 2.17
N GLN A 137 -6.92 15.44 2.96
CA GLN A 137 -6.63 15.64 4.39
C GLN A 137 -6.81 14.37 5.23
N ALA A 138 -7.88 13.61 4.96
CA ALA A 138 -8.13 12.37 5.67
C ALA A 138 -7.05 11.31 5.40
N VAL A 139 -6.62 11.19 4.14
CA VAL A 139 -5.51 10.31 3.74
C VAL A 139 -4.23 10.76 4.43
N GLU A 140 -3.90 12.04 4.35
CA GLU A 140 -2.71 12.61 4.98
C GLU A 140 -2.68 12.33 6.48
N GLN A 141 -3.80 12.50 7.18
CA GLN A 141 -3.90 12.22 8.62
C GLN A 141 -3.78 10.74 8.96
N ALA A 142 -4.42 9.86 8.18
CA ALA A 142 -4.45 8.43 8.46
C ALA A 142 -3.18 7.68 8.03
N MET A 143 -2.43 8.21 7.06
CA MET A 143 -1.29 7.55 6.43
C MET A 143 0.04 8.34 6.56
N ALA A 144 0.08 9.40 7.37
CA ALA A 144 1.28 10.21 7.56
C ALA A 144 2.50 9.36 7.96
N GLY A 145 3.53 9.36 7.10
CA GLY A 145 4.78 8.61 7.34
C GLY A 145 4.59 7.09 7.39
N GLY A 146 3.55 6.58 6.73
CA GLY A 146 3.22 5.17 6.64
C GLY A 146 3.35 4.62 5.21
N GLN A 147 2.86 3.39 5.04
CA GLN A 147 2.72 2.70 3.75
C GLN A 147 1.23 2.59 3.37
N ASP A 148 0.93 2.53 2.07
CA ASP A 148 -0.43 2.24 1.56
C ASP A 148 -0.74 0.73 1.64
N THR A 149 -0.80 0.20 2.87
CA THR A 149 -1.07 -1.21 3.14
C THR A 149 -2.45 -1.59 2.63
N GLY A 150 -2.52 -2.13 1.41
CA GLY A 150 -3.77 -2.50 0.73
C GLY A 150 -4.00 -1.79 -0.60
N GLY A 151 -3.13 -0.86 -1.02
CA GLY A 151 -3.24 -0.16 -2.30
C GLY A 151 -4.50 0.72 -2.40
N VAL A 152 -4.94 1.29 -1.27
CA VAL A 152 -6.13 2.15 -1.17
C VAL A 152 -5.94 3.40 -2.01
N LEU A 153 -4.78 4.07 -1.90
CA LEU A 153 -4.47 5.26 -2.68
C LEU A 153 -4.34 4.92 -4.14
N ARG A 154 -3.59 3.87 -4.49
CA ARG A 154 -3.47 3.40 -5.87
C ARG A 154 -4.83 3.13 -6.50
N GLN A 155 -5.71 2.41 -5.81
CA GLN A 155 -7.06 2.10 -6.30
C GLN A 155 -7.91 3.37 -6.44
N MET A 156 -7.85 4.29 -5.48
CA MET A 156 -8.57 5.56 -5.53
C MET A 156 -8.11 6.42 -6.72
N LEU A 157 -6.80 6.66 -6.82
CA LEU A 157 -6.17 7.51 -7.83
C LEU A 157 -6.39 6.97 -9.26
N PHE A 158 -6.32 5.65 -9.43
CA PHE A 158 -6.70 4.98 -10.67
C PHE A 158 -8.18 5.23 -11.02
N SER A 159 -9.08 5.07 -10.04
CA SER A 159 -10.53 5.20 -10.25
C SER A 159 -10.99 6.64 -10.56
N ILE A 160 -10.19 7.64 -10.20
CA ILE A 160 -10.41 9.05 -10.54
C ILE A 160 -9.47 9.55 -11.65
N TYR A 161 -8.76 8.67 -12.35
CA TYR A 161 -7.91 9.05 -13.48
C TYR A 161 -8.74 9.71 -14.59
N PRO A 162 -8.30 10.79 -15.24
CA PRO A 162 -9.10 11.45 -16.28
C PRO A 162 -9.28 10.55 -17.49
N LYS A 163 -10.53 10.36 -17.92
CA LYS A 163 -10.86 9.53 -19.08
C LYS A 163 -10.32 10.16 -20.37
N GLY A 164 -9.47 9.43 -21.09
CA GLY A 164 -8.99 9.81 -22.41
C GLY A 164 -9.99 9.47 -23.52
N PRO A 165 -9.77 9.96 -24.75
CA PRO A 165 -10.61 9.59 -25.90
C PRO A 165 -10.40 8.13 -26.34
N ASP A 166 -9.23 7.57 -26.04
CA ASP A 166 -8.83 6.20 -26.38
C ASP A 166 -9.12 5.19 -25.26
N SER A 167 -9.58 5.62 -24.08
CA SER A 167 -9.87 4.75 -22.93
C SER A 167 -11.38 4.68 -22.67
N ASP A 168 -11.89 3.52 -22.30
CA ASP A 168 -13.26 3.33 -21.82
C ASP A 168 -13.38 3.48 -20.30
N TRP A 169 -12.26 3.39 -19.60
CA TRP A 169 -12.11 3.61 -18.16
C TRP A 169 -11.69 5.04 -17.80
N GLY A 170 -11.70 5.33 -16.50
CA GLY A 170 -11.43 6.65 -15.92
C GLY A 170 -12.69 7.50 -15.68
N TRP A 171 -12.49 8.69 -15.14
CA TRP A 171 -13.54 9.66 -14.81
C TRP A 171 -13.65 10.74 -15.87
N SER A 172 -14.82 10.79 -16.52
CA SER A 172 -15.19 11.86 -17.45
C SER A 172 -15.96 12.96 -16.71
N ARG A 173 -15.31 14.11 -16.48
CA ARG A 173 -15.92 15.28 -15.85
C ARG A 173 -15.36 16.57 -16.45
N VAL A 174 -16.22 17.56 -16.64
CA VAL A 174 -15.81 18.90 -17.09
C VAL A 174 -14.85 19.53 -16.09
N GLY A 175 -13.70 20.00 -16.58
CA GLY A 175 -12.64 20.57 -15.74
C GLY A 175 -11.76 19.53 -15.05
N TRP A 176 -11.98 18.24 -15.27
CA TRP A 176 -11.11 17.18 -14.78
C TRP A 176 -10.06 16.83 -15.81
N SER A 177 -8.85 17.36 -15.61
CA SER A 177 -7.71 17.17 -16.50
C SER A 177 -6.60 16.38 -15.82
N TRP A 178 -5.62 15.95 -16.62
CA TRP A 178 -4.38 15.36 -16.10
C TRP A 178 -3.73 16.24 -15.03
N GLN A 179 -3.71 17.56 -15.21
CA GLN A 179 -3.08 18.48 -14.25
C GLN A 179 -3.81 18.50 -12.89
N GLU A 180 -5.15 18.45 -12.88
CA GLU A 180 -5.92 18.42 -11.62
C GLU A 180 -5.79 17.07 -10.93
N TRP A 181 -5.83 15.97 -11.70
CA TRP A 181 -5.56 14.64 -11.16
C TRP A 181 -4.16 14.53 -10.58
N TRP A 182 -3.14 14.99 -11.31
CA TRP A 182 -1.74 14.91 -10.88
C TRP A 182 -1.45 15.70 -9.60
N LYS A 183 -2.09 16.85 -9.40
CA LYS A 183 -2.00 17.60 -8.12
C LYS A 183 -2.48 16.78 -6.93
N ILE A 184 -3.49 15.92 -7.14
CA ILE A 184 -4.00 15.04 -6.09
C ILE A 184 -3.02 13.91 -5.85
N VAL A 185 -2.51 13.28 -6.93
CA VAL A 185 -1.45 12.25 -6.84
C VAL A 185 -0.27 12.78 -6.02
N GLU A 186 0.27 13.95 -6.35
CA GLU A 186 1.41 14.55 -5.63
C GLU A 186 1.13 14.77 -4.15
N ARG A 187 -0.09 15.18 -3.79
CA ARG A 187 -0.46 15.44 -2.38
C ARG A 187 -0.75 14.17 -1.60
N THR A 188 -1.45 13.21 -2.18
CA THR A 188 -1.86 11.99 -1.49
C THR A 188 -0.73 10.97 -1.43
N ILE A 189 0.04 10.81 -2.51
CA ILE A 189 1.21 9.91 -2.48
C ILE A 189 2.36 10.57 -1.72
N GLY A 190 2.52 11.89 -1.85
CA GLY A 190 3.58 12.64 -1.17
C GLY A 190 3.43 12.78 0.35
N CYS A 191 2.34 12.26 0.96
CA CYS A 191 2.23 12.17 2.42
C CYS A 191 2.81 10.86 3.00
N LEU A 192 3.16 9.91 2.12
CA LEU A 192 3.86 8.68 2.48
C LEU A 192 5.37 8.93 2.64
N ASP A 193 6.07 7.97 3.22
CA ASP A 193 7.54 7.98 3.20
C ASP A 193 8.06 7.95 1.76
N ASN A 194 9.20 8.60 1.49
CA ASN A 194 9.78 8.74 0.14
C ASN A 194 9.80 7.42 -0.66
N LEU A 195 10.31 6.33 -0.08
CA LEU A 195 10.34 5.03 -0.76
C LEU A 195 8.94 4.42 -0.96
N ALA A 196 8.03 4.58 0.00
CA ALA A 196 6.65 4.10 -0.15
C ALA A 196 5.89 4.91 -1.22
N ALA A 197 6.15 6.23 -1.29
CA ALA A 197 5.64 7.11 -2.32
C ALA A 197 6.15 6.73 -3.71
N PHE A 198 7.44 6.37 -3.81
CA PHE A 198 8.03 5.84 -5.03
C PHE A 198 7.31 4.56 -5.49
N ASP A 199 7.18 3.59 -4.59
CA ASP A 199 6.55 2.30 -4.88
C ASP A 199 5.10 2.48 -5.35
N GLU A 200 4.31 3.26 -4.60
CA GLU A 200 2.91 3.46 -4.93
C GLU A 200 2.71 4.23 -6.23
N LEU A 201 3.59 5.20 -6.53
CA LEU A 201 3.56 5.86 -7.84
C LEU A 201 3.93 4.87 -8.95
N GLY A 202 4.96 4.05 -8.79
CA GLY A 202 5.35 3.01 -9.74
C GLY A 202 4.20 2.02 -10.02
N LEU A 203 3.60 1.48 -8.97
CA LEU A 203 2.47 0.53 -9.07
C LEU A 203 1.22 1.18 -9.68
N LEU A 204 0.98 2.48 -9.42
CA LEU A 204 -0.09 3.23 -10.07
C LEU A 204 0.17 3.35 -11.58
N LEU A 205 1.38 3.70 -12.00
CA LEU A 205 1.74 3.84 -13.41
C LEU A 205 1.65 2.50 -14.15
N GLU A 206 2.18 1.42 -13.56
CA GLU A 206 2.05 0.05 -14.09
C GLU A 206 0.58 -0.31 -14.30
N ARG A 207 -0.28 -0.01 -13.31
CA ARG A 207 -1.72 -0.25 -13.44
C ARG A 207 -2.36 0.54 -14.58
N LEU A 208 -2.00 1.81 -14.74
CA LEU A 208 -2.52 2.66 -15.83
C LEU A 208 -2.13 2.13 -17.22
N GLU A 209 -0.95 1.52 -17.35
CA GLU A 209 -0.55 0.85 -18.59
C GLU A 209 -1.27 -0.48 -18.81
N SER A 210 -1.43 -1.28 -17.76
CA SER A 210 -2.08 -2.60 -17.86
C SER A 210 -3.52 -2.54 -18.36
N GLU A 211 -4.19 -1.41 -18.13
CA GLU A 211 -5.59 -1.17 -18.52
C GLU A 211 -5.69 -0.45 -19.89
N GLY A 212 -4.57 -0.12 -20.52
CA GLY A 212 -4.55 0.72 -21.72
C GLY A 212 -3.39 0.45 -22.67
N LYS A 213 -3.00 1.50 -23.41
CA LYS A 213 -1.76 1.53 -24.19
C LYS A 213 -0.60 1.95 -23.27
N PRO A 214 0.68 1.73 -23.66
CA PRO A 214 1.82 2.32 -22.97
C PRO A 214 1.61 3.82 -22.73
N LEU A 215 2.06 4.36 -21.59
CA LEU A 215 1.75 5.75 -21.18
C LEU A 215 2.11 6.73 -22.30
N ALA A 216 3.31 6.60 -22.88
CA ALA A 216 3.79 7.46 -23.97
C ALA A 216 2.90 7.47 -25.22
N GLN A 217 2.08 6.43 -25.43
CA GLN A 217 1.17 6.31 -26.56
C GLN A 217 -0.25 6.79 -26.25
N GLN A 218 -0.62 7.05 -24.99
CA GLN A 218 -1.95 7.57 -24.68
C GLN A 218 -1.97 9.09 -24.92
N GLN A 219 -3.03 9.60 -25.57
CA GLN A 219 -3.15 11.02 -25.92
C GLN A 219 -3.11 11.98 -24.72
N ILE A 220 -3.43 11.50 -23.53
CA ILE A 220 -3.38 12.28 -22.28
C ILE A 220 -1.94 12.45 -21.76
N TRP A 221 -0.98 11.66 -22.21
CA TRP A 221 0.43 11.83 -21.87
C TRP A 221 1.13 12.64 -22.96
N SER A 222 2.06 13.48 -22.52
CA SER A 222 2.99 14.22 -23.39
C SER A 222 4.37 14.13 -22.77
N GLU A 223 5.43 14.40 -23.55
CA GLU A 223 6.80 14.35 -23.03
C GLU A 223 6.98 15.21 -21.76
N ALA A 224 6.42 16.41 -21.73
CA ALA A 224 6.46 17.26 -20.53
C ALA A 224 5.76 16.63 -19.32
N ARG A 225 4.68 15.87 -19.53
CA ARG A 225 3.98 15.15 -18.44
C ARG A 225 4.80 13.97 -17.97
N LEU A 226 5.38 13.19 -18.90
CA LEU A 226 6.24 12.06 -18.57
C LEU A 226 7.49 12.54 -17.80
N ALA A 227 8.11 13.63 -18.23
CA ALA A 227 9.21 14.26 -17.52
C ALA A 227 8.82 14.67 -16.10
N LYS A 228 7.62 15.22 -15.90
CA LYS A 228 7.13 15.56 -14.56
C LYS A 228 6.96 14.32 -13.66
N VAL A 229 6.52 13.20 -14.22
CA VAL A 229 6.46 11.93 -13.49
C VAL A 229 7.86 11.41 -13.17
N ARG A 230 8.81 11.47 -14.11
CA ARG A 230 10.22 11.12 -13.88
C ARG A 230 10.81 11.94 -12.74
N GLU A 231 10.60 13.25 -12.75
CA GLU A 231 11.05 14.16 -11.69
C GLU A 231 10.50 13.74 -10.33
N SER A 232 9.22 13.38 -10.26
CA SER A 232 8.58 12.94 -9.02
C SER A 232 9.09 11.59 -8.54
N LEU A 233 9.29 10.63 -9.46
CA LEU A 233 9.91 9.34 -9.14
C LEU A 233 11.34 9.53 -8.62
N CYS A 234 12.16 10.35 -9.28
CA CYS A 234 13.52 10.63 -8.82
C CYS A 234 13.51 11.29 -7.43
N LYS A 235 12.62 12.26 -7.23
CA LYS A 235 12.42 12.92 -5.93
C LYS A 235 12.04 11.92 -4.83
N PHE A 236 11.14 10.99 -5.09
CA PHE A 236 10.72 9.98 -4.11
C PHE A 236 11.77 8.89 -3.90
N ALA A 237 12.58 8.58 -4.91
CA ALA A 237 13.69 7.65 -4.77
C ALA A 237 14.88 8.24 -3.98
N ASP A 238 14.87 9.55 -3.70
CA ASP A 238 16.02 10.31 -3.22
C ASP A 238 17.26 10.15 -4.14
N VAL A 239 17.00 9.93 -5.43
CA VAL A 239 18.03 9.83 -6.46
C VAL A 239 18.06 11.19 -7.14
N ALA A 240 19.18 11.92 -7.02
CA ALA A 240 19.41 13.12 -7.81
C ALA A 240 19.18 12.76 -9.28
N ALA A 241 18.18 13.40 -9.92
CA ALA A 241 17.62 12.97 -11.20
C ALA A 241 18.72 12.63 -12.22
N VAL A 242 18.86 11.34 -12.50
CA VAL A 242 19.81 10.79 -13.47
C VAL A 242 19.21 11.01 -14.87
N ASP A 243 19.03 12.26 -15.30
CA ASP A 243 18.77 12.63 -16.70
C ASP A 243 20.08 12.66 -17.52
N ALA A 244 21.00 11.81 -17.10
CA ALA A 244 22.23 11.48 -17.76
C ALA A 244 21.97 10.68 -19.03
N GLU A 245 22.30 11.20 -20.21
CA GLU A 245 22.61 10.33 -21.34
C GLU A 245 23.66 9.33 -20.83
N PHE A 246 23.27 8.05 -20.68
CA PHE A 246 24.14 7.02 -20.15
C PHE A 246 25.23 6.72 -21.17
N ARG A 247 26.31 7.52 -21.16
CA ARG A 247 27.53 7.29 -21.94
C ARG A 247 28.39 6.24 -21.23
N GLY A 248 27.74 5.13 -20.85
CA GLY A 248 28.31 4.11 -19.99
C GLY A 248 29.30 3.20 -20.71
N VAL A 249 30.31 2.80 -19.95
CA VAL A 249 31.20 1.67 -20.26
C VAL A 249 30.33 0.43 -20.47
N ALA A 250 30.61 -0.37 -21.50
CA ALA A 250 29.89 -1.61 -21.74
C ALA A 250 30.02 -2.53 -20.51
N LEU A 251 28.89 -2.97 -19.95
CA LEU A 251 28.88 -3.89 -18.80
C LEU A 251 29.58 -5.20 -19.17
N SER A 252 30.40 -5.69 -18.25
CA SER A 252 31.13 -6.95 -18.30
C SER A 252 30.15 -8.11 -18.39
N ASP A 253 30.53 -9.19 -19.06
CA ASP A 253 29.69 -10.38 -19.17
C ASP A 253 29.39 -10.99 -17.78
N PRO A 254 28.12 -11.04 -17.33
CA PRO A 254 27.78 -11.55 -16.01
C PRO A 254 28.10 -13.05 -15.84
N GLN A 255 28.25 -13.80 -16.93
CA GLN A 255 28.60 -15.23 -16.86
C GLN A 255 30.11 -15.45 -16.69
N GLY A 256 30.94 -14.73 -17.45
CA GLY A 256 32.39 -14.84 -17.33
C GLY A 256 32.98 -14.06 -16.15
N LYS A 257 32.36 -12.94 -15.78
CA LYS A 257 32.90 -11.93 -14.84
C LYS A 257 31.79 -11.34 -13.94
N PRO A 258 31.07 -12.16 -13.15
CA PRO A 258 29.93 -11.72 -12.34
C PRO A 258 30.30 -10.61 -11.34
N VAL A 259 31.51 -10.64 -10.78
CA VAL A 259 32.00 -9.62 -9.84
C VAL A 259 32.20 -8.27 -10.52
N GLU A 260 32.75 -8.26 -11.73
CA GLU A 260 32.99 -7.04 -12.50
C GLU A 260 31.67 -6.48 -13.01
N PHE A 261 30.74 -7.34 -13.43
CA PHE A 261 29.37 -6.95 -13.79
C PHE A 261 28.65 -6.23 -12.65
N VAL A 262 28.67 -6.79 -11.42
CA VAL A 262 28.04 -6.14 -10.26
C VAL A 262 28.68 -4.80 -9.95
N ARG A 263 30.02 -4.71 -10.02
CA ARG A 263 30.73 -3.44 -9.80
C ARG A 263 30.36 -2.39 -10.83
N GLU A 264 30.39 -2.74 -12.10
CA GLU A 264 30.10 -1.81 -13.18
C GLU A 264 28.62 -1.40 -13.17
N LEU A 265 27.70 -2.32 -12.84
CA LEU A 265 26.28 -2.01 -12.69
C LEU A 265 26.05 -0.99 -11.58
N VAL A 266 26.67 -1.19 -10.42
CA VAL A 266 26.59 -0.26 -9.29
C VAL A 266 27.28 1.06 -9.65
N GLN A 267 28.50 1.04 -10.20
CA GLN A 267 29.19 2.25 -10.62
C GLN A 267 28.34 3.08 -11.59
N ALA A 268 27.74 2.42 -12.57
CA ALA A 268 26.94 3.08 -13.57
C ALA A 268 25.61 3.62 -12.98
N SER A 269 25.08 3.02 -11.91
CA SER A 269 23.94 3.58 -11.15
C SER A 269 24.27 4.83 -10.31
N PHE A 270 25.55 5.09 -10.03
CA PHE A 270 26.03 6.27 -9.28
C PHE A 270 26.68 7.33 -10.18
N MET A 271 26.78 7.09 -11.49
CA MET A 271 27.32 8.06 -12.45
C MET A 271 26.25 9.07 -12.86
N THR A 272 26.63 10.34 -12.85
CA THR A 272 25.86 11.46 -13.40
C THR A 272 26.08 11.59 -14.91
N GLY A 273 25.29 12.46 -15.58
CA GLY A 273 25.24 12.57 -17.05
C GLY A 273 26.46 13.09 -17.74
N ASP A 274 27.33 13.71 -16.98
CA ASP A 274 28.66 14.16 -17.37
C ASP A 274 29.73 13.07 -17.17
N GLY A 275 29.37 11.90 -16.63
CA GLY A 275 30.29 10.82 -16.32
C GLY A 275 31.06 11.00 -15.02
N GLU A 276 30.69 11.98 -14.19
CA GLU A 276 31.18 12.10 -12.82
C GLU A 276 30.33 11.22 -11.87
N TYR A 277 30.78 11.00 -10.63
CA TYR A 277 29.96 10.34 -9.61
C TYR A 277 29.26 11.38 -8.75
N ALA A 278 28.07 11.03 -8.27
CA ALA A 278 27.28 11.89 -7.37
C ALA A 278 28.13 12.43 -6.20
N ASP A 279 27.90 13.70 -5.84
CA ASP A 279 28.59 14.43 -4.76
C ASP A 279 30.12 14.58 -4.89
N GLY A 280 30.64 14.47 -6.12
CA GLY A 280 32.08 14.59 -6.38
C GLY A 280 32.87 13.42 -5.79
N MET A 281 32.22 12.28 -5.57
CA MET A 281 32.87 11.06 -5.10
C MET A 281 33.90 10.59 -6.12
N SER A 282 35.11 10.28 -5.69
CA SER A 282 36.11 9.67 -6.58
C SER A 282 35.80 8.19 -6.83
N GLU A 283 36.25 7.66 -7.97
CA GLU A 283 36.13 6.22 -8.29
C GLU A 283 36.70 5.33 -7.18
N ALA A 284 37.77 5.77 -6.53
CA ALA A 284 38.38 5.05 -5.42
C ALA A 284 37.47 5.02 -4.18
N GLN A 285 36.82 6.14 -3.85
CA GLN A 285 35.86 6.23 -2.75
C GLN A 285 34.62 5.38 -3.04
N LEU A 286 34.10 5.43 -4.27
CA LEU A 286 32.99 4.57 -4.66
C LEU A 286 33.39 3.10 -4.65
N GLY A 287 34.62 2.77 -5.08
CA GLY A 287 35.16 1.41 -5.02
C GLY A 287 35.29 0.89 -3.59
N GLU A 288 35.73 1.73 -2.65
CA GLU A 288 35.77 1.41 -1.22
C GLU A 288 34.36 1.24 -0.64
N LEU A 289 33.42 2.09 -1.05
CA LEU A 289 32.01 2.02 -0.65
C LEU A 289 31.33 0.78 -1.22
N LEU A 290 31.62 0.40 -2.47
CA LEU A 290 31.22 -0.87 -3.11
C LEU A 290 31.78 -2.07 -2.36
N ASN A 291 33.07 -2.02 -2.02
CA ASN A 291 33.71 -3.11 -1.27
C ASN A 291 33.09 -3.29 0.11
N LYS A 292 32.63 -2.21 0.75
CA LYS A 292 32.08 -2.21 2.09
C LYS A 292 30.57 -2.48 2.14
N CYS A 293 29.80 -1.84 1.27
CA CYS A 293 28.34 -1.88 1.25
C CYS A 293 27.80 -2.99 0.36
N CYS A 294 28.57 -3.42 -0.65
CA CYS A 294 28.20 -4.52 -1.54
C CYS A 294 29.10 -5.75 -1.35
N GLU A 295 29.79 -5.87 -0.21
CA GLU A 295 30.68 -7.01 0.08
C GLU A 295 29.97 -8.34 -0.13
N ALA A 296 28.75 -8.47 0.39
CA ALA A 296 27.93 -9.68 0.27
C ALA A 296 27.53 -9.98 -1.19
N GLN A 297 27.17 -8.97 -1.99
CA GLN A 297 26.83 -9.14 -3.40
C GLN A 297 28.08 -9.47 -4.23
N LEU A 298 29.24 -8.93 -3.87
CA LEU A 298 30.52 -9.22 -4.50
C LEU A 298 31.05 -10.61 -4.11
N GLU A 299 30.86 -11.05 -2.87
CA GLU A 299 31.15 -12.40 -2.42
C GLU A 299 30.19 -13.42 -3.03
N PHE A 300 28.91 -13.09 -3.12
CA PHE A 300 27.93 -13.89 -3.86
C PHE A 300 28.35 -14.02 -5.32
N ALA A 301 28.67 -12.91 -5.98
CA ALA A 301 29.22 -12.91 -7.34
C ALA A 301 30.51 -13.76 -7.47
N ARG A 302 31.39 -13.77 -6.46
CA ARG A 302 32.56 -14.66 -6.40
C ARG A 302 32.16 -16.12 -6.21
N SER A 303 31.20 -16.41 -5.34
CA SER A 303 30.73 -17.78 -5.10
C SER A 303 30.00 -18.37 -6.31
N LEU A 304 29.44 -17.52 -7.19
CA LEU A 304 28.88 -17.95 -8.48
C LEU A 304 29.93 -18.57 -9.40
N THR A 305 31.20 -18.26 -9.21
CA THR A 305 32.30 -18.93 -9.93
C THR A 305 32.76 -20.23 -9.25
N GLN A 306 32.28 -20.55 -8.05
CA GLN A 306 32.80 -21.65 -7.20
C GLN A 306 31.86 -22.87 -7.10
N ASP A 307 30.55 -22.71 -6.92
CA ASP A 307 29.58 -23.83 -7.02
C ASP A 307 28.17 -23.33 -7.45
N PRO A 308 27.86 -23.29 -8.75
CA PRO A 308 26.79 -22.43 -9.28
C PRO A 308 25.39 -23.07 -9.41
N THR A 309 25.22 -24.37 -9.13
CA THR A 309 24.52 -25.13 -10.18
C THR A 309 23.01 -25.33 -10.09
N VAL A 310 22.28 -25.11 -8.99
CA VAL A 310 20.85 -25.51 -8.98
C VAL A 310 19.90 -24.44 -8.45
N THR A 311 20.05 -24.03 -7.20
CA THR A 311 19.20 -22.98 -6.61
C THR A 311 19.52 -21.62 -7.22
N LEU A 312 20.81 -21.43 -7.48
CA LEU A 312 21.35 -20.26 -8.15
C LEU A 312 21.03 -20.27 -9.63
N GLN A 313 21.17 -21.39 -10.35
CA GLN A 313 20.66 -21.46 -11.73
C GLN A 313 19.17 -21.14 -11.84
N SER A 314 18.32 -21.55 -10.90
CA SER A 314 16.89 -21.22 -10.94
C SER A 314 16.62 -19.74 -10.69
N ALA A 315 17.22 -19.15 -9.64
CA ALA A 315 17.07 -17.73 -9.32
C ALA A 315 17.72 -16.85 -10.40
N PHE A 316 18.91 -17.22 -10.86
CA PHE A 316 19.67 -16.54 -11.91
C PHE A 316 19.05 -16.71 -13.28
N SER A 317 18.43 -17.85 -13.62
CA SER A 317 17.65 -17.98 -14.86
C SER A 317 16.42 -17.06 -14.83
N LYS A 318 15.68 -16.99 -13.71
CA LYS A 318 14.58 -16.02 -13.56
C LYS A 318 15.08 -14.58 -13.68
N LEU A 319 16.19 -14.28 -13.03
CA LEU A 319 16.77 -12.95 -13.04
C LEU A 319 17.33 -12.58 -14.42
N GLN A 320 17.95 -13.53 -15.11
CA GLN A 320 18.45 -13.40 -16.48
C GLN A 320 17.31 -13.26 -17.48
N GLU A 321 16.17 -13.91 -17.26
CA GLU A 321 14.95 -13.75 -18.06
C GLU A 321 14.38 -12.33 -17.89
N ILE A 322 14.32 -11.81 -16.66
CA ILE A 322 13.88 -10.44 -16.38
C ILE A 322 14.89 -9.42 -16.94
N VAL A 323 16.19 -9.64 -16.75
CA VAL A 323 17.26 -8.80 -17.33
C VAL A 323 17.22 -8.85 -18.86
N GLN A 324 16.98 -10.00 -19.48
CA GLN A 324 16.79 -10.09 -20.93
C GLN A 324 15.56 -9.34 -21.39
N GLN A 325 14.43 -9.42 -20.68
CA GLN A 325 13.23 -8.63 -21.00
C GLN A 325 13.54 -7.13 -20.93
N VAL A 326 14.27 -6.70 -19.91
CA VAL A 326 14.72 -5.31 -19.75
C VAL A 326 15.70 -4.88 -20.84
N LEU A 327 16.62 -5.75 -21.27
CA LEU A 327 17.62 -5.46 -22.31
C LEU A 327 17.05 -5.52 -23.73
N GLN A 328 16.07 -6.39 -23.97
CA GLN A 328 15.33 -6.48 -25.25
C GLN A 328 14.37 -5.31 -25.43
N THR A 329 14.09 -4.58 -24.36
CA THR A 329 13.32 -3.33 -24.37
C THR A 329 14.31 -2.18 -24.18
N PRO A 330 15.04 -1.77 -25.25
CA PRO A 330 16.00 -0.68 -25.16
C PRO A 330 15.31 0.54 -24.57
N PRO A 331 15.98 1.30 -23.68
CA PRO A 331 15.39 2.50 -23.10
C PRO A 331 15.03 3.46 -24.23
N GLU A 332 13.72 3.59 -24.49
CA GLU A 332 13.20 4.62 -25.37
C GLU A 332 13.03 5.90 -24.55
N ASP A 333 13.30 7.06 -25.17
CA ASP A 333 12.98 8.35 -24.55
C ASP A 333 11.50 8.35 -24.17
N GLY A 334 11.20 8.53 -22.89
CA GLY A 334 9.83 8.49 -22.39
C GLY A 334 9.40 7.18 -21.71
N ASP A 335 10.22 6.13 -21.71
CA ASP A 335 9.90 4.81 -21.14
C ASP A 335 9.94 4.78 -19.60
N LEU A 336 8.90 5.37 -19.01
CA LEU A 336 8.68 5.41 -17.56
C LEU A 336 8.54 4.02 -16.95
N VAL A 337 7.87 3.11 -17.65
CA VAL A 337 7.59 1.78 -17.11
C VAL A 337 8.80 0.88 -17.23
N GLY A 338 9.60 0.95 -18.29
CA GLY A 338 10.89 0.29 -18.30
C GLY A 338 11.84 0.85 -17.26
N THR A 339 11.78 2.15 -16.95
CA THR A 339 12.58 2.76 -15.86
C THR A 339 12.12 2.26 -14.48
N ALA A 340 10.82 2.28 -14.20
CA ALA A 340 10.26 1.74 -12.97
C ALA A 340 10.51 0.24 -12.83
N GLY A 341 10.38 -0.53 -13.91
CA GLY A 341 10.66 -1.96 -13.97
C GLY A 341 12.14 -2.27 -13.71
N ARG A 342 13.06 -1.46 -14.27
CA ARG A 342 14.50 -1.53 -13.98
C ARG A 342 14.80 -1.27 -12.49
N TRP A 343 14.13 -0.31 -11.87
CA TRP A 343 14.27 -0.05 -10.44
C TRP A 343 13.68 -1.18 -9.57
N LEU A 344 12.51 -1.68 -9.93
CA LEU A 344 11.87 -2.81 -9.23
C LEU A 344 12.76 -4.05 -9.27
N LEU A 345 13.42 -4.30 -10.40
CA LEU A 345 14.42 -5.36 -10.56
C LEU A 345 15.62 -5.14 -9.62
N ALA A 346 16.14 -3.92 -9.51
CA ALA A 346 17.24 -3.60 -8.58
C ALA A 346 16.84 -3.87 -7.11
N ARG A 347 15.57 -3.62 -6.76
CA ARG A 347 15.05 -3.93 -5.41
C ARG A 347 14.83 -5.42 -5.19
N GLN A 348 14.32 -6.15 -6.18
CA GLN A 348 14.22 -7.61 -6.09
C GLN A 348 15.59 -8.25 -5.92
N LEU A 349 16.61 -7.72 -6.62
CA LEU A 349 18.01 -8.08 -6.43
C LEU A 349 18.49 -7.82 -4.99
N GLN A 350 18.12 -6.68 -4.40
CA GLN A 350 18.43 -6.36 -3.02
C GLN A 350 17.77 -7.33 -2.03
N SER A 351 16.48 -7.63 -2.21
CA SER A 351 15.75 -8.58 -1.36
C SER A 351 16.30 -10.00 -1.46
N VAL A 352 16.65 -10.47 -2.66
CA VAL A 352 17.33 -11.78 -2.84
C VAL A 352 18.69 -11.79 -2.14
N ALA A 353 19.41 -10.67 -2.14
CA ALA A 353 20.67 -10.55 -1.42
C ALA A 353 20.47 -10.60 0.12
N GLU A 354 19.41 -9.98 0.64
CA GLU A 354 19.04 -10.04 2.06
C GLU A 354 18.64 -11.47 2.50
N ASP A 355 17.84 -12.17 1.69
CA ASP A 355 17.46 -13.56 1.94
C ASP A 355 18.67 -14.50 1.88
N ALA A 356 19.55 -14.30 0.91
CA ALA A 356 20.80 -15.06 0.80
C ALA A 356 21.71 -14.82 2.02
N ALA A 357 21.80 -13.58 2.51
CA ALA A 357 22.55 -13.24 3.71
C ALA A 357 21.97 -13.92 4.96
N HIS A 358 20.64 -13.99 5.09
CA HIS A 358 19.98 -14.69 6.20
C HIS A 358 20.24 -16.21 6.15
N VAL A 359 20.22 -16.83 4.97
CA VAL A 359 20.54 -18.27 4.79
C VAL A 359 22.01 -18.52 5.17
N ALA A 360 22.93 -17.68 4.72
CA ALA A 360 24.35 -17.78 5.05
C ALA A 360 24.58 -17.66 6.58
N ALA A 361 23.95 -16.69 7.24
CA ALA A 361 24.04 -16.53 8.70
C ALA A 361 23.48 -17.75 9.47
N LYS A 362 22.45 -18.41 8.92
CA LYS A 362 21.88 -19.64 9.49
C LYS A 362 22.79 -20.83 9.31
N GLU A 363 23.47 -20.95 8.18
CA GLU A 363 24.49 -21.98 7.95
C GLU A 363 25.70 -21.78 8.85
N GLU A 364 26.20 -20.55 9.00
CA GLU A 364 27.30 -20.22 9.91
C GLU A 364 26.93 -20.58 11.36
N LYS A 365 25.69 -20.30 11.78
CA LYS A 365 25.19 -20.70 13.11
C LYS A 365 25.07 -22.22 13.26
N LEU A 366 24.63 -22.94 12.22
CA LEU A 366 24.59 -24.41 12.21
C LEU A 366 25.99 -25.01 12.25
N GLU A 367 26.95 -24.40 11.55
CA GLU A 367 28.34 -24.81 11.52
C GLU A 367 29.04 -24.52 12.85
N ALA A 368 28.79 -23.36 13.47
CA ALA A 368 29.21 -23.05 14.83
C ALA A 368 28.63 -24.05 15.84
N CYS A 369 27.34 -24.43 15.73
CA CYS A 369 26.74 -25.48 16.55
C CYS A 369 27.38 -26.87 16.32
N ARG A 370 27.78 -27.20 15.08
CA ARG A 370 28.52 -28.44 14.78
C ARG A 370 29.93 -28.43 15.37
N LEU A 371 30.61 -27.27 15.36
CA LEU A 371 31.94 -27.09 15.92
C LEU A 371 31.93 -27.08 17.47
N ILE A 372 30.85 -26.61 18.09
CA ILE A 372 30.60 -26.69 19.54
C ILE A 372 30.15 -28.10 19.94
N GLY A 373 29.82 -28.97 18.97
CA GLY A 373 29.68 -30.42 19.09
C GLY A 373 31.00 -31.11 19.43
N SER A 374 31.55 -30.78 20.60
CA SER A 374 32.58 -31.56 21.26
C SER A 374 31.99 -32.94 21.61
N PRO A 375 32.63 -34.06 21.20
CA PRO A 375 32.30 -35.38 21.69
C PRO A 375 32.80 -35.52 23.14
N GLN A 376 32.06 -34.93 24.08
CA GLN A 376 32.12 -35.29 25.48
C GLN A 376 30.71 -35.48 26.05
N PHE A 377 29.95 -36.37 25.43
CA PHE A 377 29.22 -37.34 26.25
C PHE A 377 30.23 -38.41 26.69
N HIS A 378 31.06 -38.04 27.67
CA HIS A 378 31.51 -39.07 28.60
C HIS A 378 30.27 -39.62 29.28
N ALA A 379 30.15 -40.93 29.27
CA ALA A 379 29.25 -41.66 30.13
C ALA A 379 29.36 -41.14 31.58
N CYS A 380 28.40 -40.34 32.03
CA CYS A 380 28.11 -40.25 33.44
C CYS A 380 27.33 -41.52 33.81
N GLY A 381 28.09 -42.58 34.11
CA GLY A 381 27.56 -43.76 34.77
C GLY A 381 27.21 -43.40 36.21
N SER A 382 26.03 -42.83 36.44
CA SER A 382 25.31 -42.78 37.72
C SER A 382 23.93 -42.16 37.51
N CYS A 383 23.07 -42.81 36.73
CA CYS A 383 21.62 -42.75 36.93
C CYS A 383 20.97 -43.94 36.24
N SER A 384 21.17 -45.12 36.82
CA SER A 384 20.34 -46.30 36.58
C SER A 384 19.02 -46.12 37.32
N ARG A 385 17.98 -45.61 36.65
CA ARG A 385 16.58 -46.07 36.82
C ARG A 385 15.59 -45.24 36.00
N PHE A 386 14.52 -45.94 35.64
CA PHE A 386 13.30 -45.54 34.92
C PHE A 386 13.43 -45.70 33.41
N GLU A 387 13.26 -46.94 32.94
CA GLU A 387 11.98 -47.57 32.59
C GLU A 387 11.52 -47.12 31.21
N GLU A 388 11.66 -48.05 30.27
CA GLU A 388 10.85 -48.14 29.07
C GLU A 388 9.38 -48.05 29.47
N ALA A 389 8.67 -47.09 28.90
CA ALA A 389 7.23 -47.18 28.76
C ALA A 389 6.90 -46.70 27.35
N ASP A 390 6.55 -47.67 26.52
CA ASP A 390 5.70 -47.50 25.36
C ASP A 390 4.53 -46.55 25.71
N VAL A 391 4.31 -45.54 24.88
CA VAL A 391 3.05 -44.79 24.90
C VAL A 391 2.37 -45.03 23.57
N GLU A 392 1.48 -46.01 23.62
CA GLU A 392 0.32 -46.16 22.75
C GLU A 392 -0.42 -44.83 22.65
N ALA A 393 -0.92 -44.55 21.45
CA ALA A 393 -1.96 -43.58 21.23
C ALA A 393 -3.24 -44.07 21.92
N ASP A 394 -3.80 -43.27 22.83
CA ASP A 394 -5.24 -43.32 23.07
C ASP A 394 -5.82 -41.98 23.55
N GLU A 395 -7.10 -41.86 23.25
CA GLU A 395 -7.99 -40.72 23.23
C GLU A 395 -8.31 -40.09 24.61
N SER A 396 -8.81 -38.86 24.50
CA SER A 396 -9.80 -38.24 25.39
C SER A 396 -9.34 -37.82 26.79
N THR A 397 -9.59 -36.56 27.14
CA THR A 397 -10.73 -36.18 28.00
C THR A 397 -10.57 -34.70 28.39
N THR A 398 -11.64 -33.95 28.15
CA THR A 398 -11.99 -32.65 28.72
C THR A 398 -11.68 -32.55 30.23
N VAL A 399 -11.32 -31.36 30.72
CA VAL A 399 -11.88 -30.72 31.94
C VAL A 399 -11.20 -29.37 32.18
N ASP A 400 -12.05 -28.35 32.32
CA ASP A 400 -11.86 -27.00 32.85
C ASP A 400 -11.40 -27.04 34.32
N PRO A 401 -10.58 -26.10 34.83
CA PRO A 401 -11.20 -25.11 35.71
C PRO A 401 -10.53 -23.72 35.72
N THR A 402 -11.40 -22.71 35.68
CA THR A 402 -11.51 -21.54 36.58
C THR A 402 -10.44 -21.27 37.65
N ASP A 403 -10.17 -19.96 37.77
CA ASP A 403 -9.83 -19.16 38.95
C ASP A 403 -8.51 -19.42 39.69
N GLN A 404 -7.59 -18.45 39.54
CA GLN A 404 -6.80 -17.96 40.68
C GLN A 404 -6.28 -16.54 40.42
N GLU A 405 -6.89 -15.58 41.14
CA GLU A 405 -6.23 -14.36 41.61
C GLU A 405 -4.96 -14.72 42.39
N PHE A 406 -3.88 -13.96 42.24
CA PHE A 406 -3.17 -13.28 43.34
C PHE A 406 -1.93 -12.51 42.82
N ASP A 407 -1.96 -11.21 43.12
CA ASP A 407 -0.91 -10.27 43.51
C ASP A 407 0.50 -10.29 42.91
N SER A 408 0.77 -9.13 42.30
CA SER A 408 1.94 -8.27 42.55
C SER A 408 2.78 -8.58 43.78
N GLU A 409 4.09 -8.80 43.60
CA GLU A 409 5.13 -7.88 44.07
C GLU A 409 6.54 -8.39 43.72
N ALA A 410 7.39 -7.40 43.43
CA ALA A 410 8.80 -7.32 43.81
C ALA A 410 9.90 -8.07 43.03
N LEU A 411 10.73 -7.22 42.42
CA LEU A 411 12.19 -7.15 42.57
C LEU A 411 13.05 -8.24 41.91
N GLY A 412 13.94 -7.78 41.03
CA GLY A 412 15.07 -8.58 40.60
C GLY A 412 15.91 -7.89 39.54
N ALA A 413 16.58 -6.79 39.92
CA ALA A 413 17.72 -6.29 39.18
C ALA A 413 18.77 -7.41 39.04
N CYS A 414 19.22 -7.68 37.81
CA CYS A 414 20.44 -8.44 37.56
C CYS A 414 21.27 -7.67 36.55
N GLU A 415 22.12 -6.80 37.10
CA GLU A 415 23.34 -6.34 36.44
C GLU A 415 24.42 -7.43 36.51
N CYS A 416 25.15 -7.53 35.40
CA CYS A 416 26.52 -8.02 35.23
C CYS A 416 26.83 -9.52 35.40
N ARG A 417 27.19 -10.15 34.28
CA ARG A 417 28.61 -10.26 33.89
C ARG A 417 28.81 -10.31 32.39
#